data_AF-A0A946BPQ3-F1
#
_entry.id   AF-A0A946BPQ3-F1
#
_cell.length_a   1.000
_cell.length_b   1.000
_cell.length_c   1.000
_cell.angle_alpha   90.00
_cell.angle_beta   90.00
_cell.angle_gamma   90.00
#
_symmetry.space_group_name_H-M   'P 1'
#
loop_
_entity.id
_entity.type
_entity.pdbx_description
1 polymer ?
#
loop_
_entity_poly.entity_id
_entity_poly.type
_entity_poly.pdbx_seq_one_letter_code
_entity_poly.pdbx_strand_id
1 'polypeptide(L)' 'MTALSFETFPPKSLDAAFHLWDTVQVLNPLHPRFISVTYGAGGSTQALTQEAAQTLRKTSGLPVAAHLTCTGQSKGQ' A
#
# COMPACT_ATOMS: atom_id res chain seq x y z
N MET A 1 9.92 9.52 -21.69
CA MET A 1 10.30 8.60 -20.59
C MET A 1 9.00 8.15 -19.93
N THR A 2 8.75 6.84 -19.85
CA THR A 2 7.46 6.29 -19.37
C THR A 2 7.42 6.32 -17.85
N ALA A 3 6.33 6.83 -17.27
CA ALA A 3 6.11 6.82 -15.83
C ALA A 3 5.63 5.44 -15.36
N LEU A 4 6.19 4.92 -14.26
CA LEU A 4 5.81 3.66 -13.64
C LEU A 4 5.22 3.87 -12.24
N SER A 5 4.31 2.99 -11.85
CA SER A 5 3.78 2.86 -10.49
C SER A 5 3.43 1.39 -10.23
N PHE A 6 3.45 0.98 -8.97
CA PHE A 6 3.11 -0.39 -8.56
C PHE A 6 1.96 -0.38 -7.57
N GLU A 7 1.13 -1.41 -7.64
CA GLU A 7 0.01 -1.62 -6.71
C GLU A 7 0.24 -2.89 -5.89
N THR A 8 -0.06 -2.81 -4.60
CA THR A 8 0.13 -3.90 -3.63
C THR A 8 -1.12 -4.11 -2.80
N PHE A 9 -1.23 -5.31 -2.20
CA PHE A 9 -2.28 -5.62 -1.24
C PHE A 9 -1.75 -5.50 0.19
N PRO A 10 -2.58 -5.05 1.15
CA PRO A 10 -2.16 -5.03 2.54
C PRO A 10 -1.87 -6.46 3.03
N PRO A 11 -0.71 -6.68 3.70
CA PRO A 11 -0.33 -8.00 4.17
C PRO A 11 -1.27 -8.45 5.30
N LYS A 12 -1.59 -9.75 5.33
CA LYS A 12 -2.49 -10.36 6.33
C LYS A 12 -1.73 -11.16 7.40
N SER A 13 -0.41 -11.22 7.32
CA SER A 13 0.48 -11.91 8.25
C SER A 13 1.83 -11.20 8.29
N LEU A 14 2.62 -11.49 9.33
CA LEU A 14 3.96 -10.94 9.49
C LEU A 14 4.90 -11.37 8.34
N ASP A 15 4.85 -12.64 7.94
CA ASP A 15 5.63 -13.14 6.80
C ASP A 15 5.27 -12.42 5.49
N ALA A 16 3.98 -12.14 5.28
CA ALA A 16 3.55 -11.37 4.11
C ALA A 16 4.04 -9.92 4.16
N ALA A 17 4.17 -9.33 5.35
CA ALA A 17 4.72 -7.98 5.51
C ALA A 17 6.21 -7.93 5.16
N PHE A 18 7.00 -8.93 5.56
CA PHE A 18 8.40 -9.05 5.16
C PHE A 18 8.54 -9.26 3.65
N HIS A 19 7.73 -10.14 3.04
CA HIS A 19 7.75 -10.32 1.59
C HIS A 19 7.36 -9.05 0.82
N LEU A 20 6.38 -8.29 1.32
CA LEU A 20 6.00 -7.01 0.73
C LEU A 20 7.17 -6.03 0.78
N TRP A 21 7.86 -5.94 1.92
CA TRP A 21 9.04 -5.10 2.08
C TRP A 21 10.13 -5.47 1.07
N ASP A 22 10.50 -6.75 0.99
CA ASP A 22 11.54 -7.23 0.08
C ASP A 22 11.16 -6.93 -1.38
N THR A 23 9.90 -7.15 -1.74
CA THR A 23 9.37 -6.83 -3.08
C THR A 23 9.53 -5.34 -3.40
N VAL A 24 9.17 -4.46 -2.47
CA VAL A 24 9.32 -3.01 -2.67
C VAL A 24 10.79 -2.62 -2.85
N GLN A 25 11.71 -3.23 -2.11
CA GLN A 25 13.15 -2.98 -2.26
C GLN A 25 13.67 -3.42 -3.64
N VAL A 26 13.20 -4.55 -4.16
CA VAL A 26 13.56 -5.03 -5.50
C VAL A 26 13.02 -4.12 -6.61
N LEU A 27 11.85 -3.53 -6.41
CA LEU A 27 11.20 -2.65 -7.40
C LEU A 27 11.68 -1.19 -7.35
N ASN A 28 12.21 -0.74 -6.21
CA ASN A 28 12.65 0.65 -6.00
C ASN A 28 13.67 1.17 -7.05
N PRO A 29 14.66 0.37 -7.52
CA PRO A 29 15.59 0.79 -8.58
C PRO A 29 14.94 1.10 -9.94
N LEU A 30 13.67 0.71 -10.15
CA LEU A 30 12.91 1.09 -11.34
C LEU A 30 12.37 2.53 -11.28
N HIS A 31 12.66 3.25 -10.19
CA HIS A 31 12.25 4.63 -9.95
C HIS A 31 10.75 4.88 -10.17
N PRO A 32 9.86 4.10 -9.51
CA PRO A 32 8.42 4.33 -9.64
C PRO A 32 8.05 5.71 -9.08
N ARG A 33 7.04 6.34 -9.68
CA ARG A 33 6.53 7.63 -9.20
C ARG A 33 5.86 7.51 -7.84
N PHE A 34 5.19 6.40 -7.59
CA PHE A 34 4.55 6.08 -6.32
C PHE A 34 4.21 4.58 -6.26
N ILE A 35 3.85 4.12 -5.06
CA ILE A 35 3.24 2.81 -4.83
C ILE A 35 1.82 3.02 -4.28
N SER A 36 0.85 2.24 -4.72
CA SER A 36 -0.49 2.19 -4.12
C SER A 36 -0.69 0.94 -3.26
N VAL A 37 -1.49 1.09 -2.21
CA VAL A 37 -1.99 -0.02 -1.37
C VAL A 37 -3.50 -0.10 -1.54
N THR A 38 -4.00 -1.28 -1.92
CA THR A 38 -5.42 -1.51 -2.14
C THR A 38 -6.24 -1.49 -0.85
N TYR A 39 -7.56 -1.35 -1.01
CA TYR A 39 -8.53 -1.30 0.08
C TYR A 39 -9.58 -2.40 -0.11
N GLY A 40 -9.77 -3.24 0.89
CA GLY A 40 -10.73 -4.34 0.85
C GLY A 40 -12.17 -3.83 0.77
N ALA A 41 -12.97 -4.47 -0.08
CA ALA A 41 -14.39 -4.13 -0.25
C ALA A 41 -15.13 -4.09 1.11
N GLY A 42 -15.97 -3.07 1.30
CA GLY A 42 -16.73 -2.87 2.53
C GLY A 42 -15.89 -2.51 3.76
N GLY A 43 -14.62 -2.15 3.61
CA GLY A 43 -13.74 -1.79 4.74
C GLY A 43 -13.06 -2.98 5.42
N SER A 44 -13.19 -4.19 4.88
CA SER A 44 -12.65 -5.43 5.49
C SER A 44 -11.16 -5.41 5.79
N THR A 45 -10.37 -4.59 5.08
CA THR A 45 -8.92 -4.43 5.31
C THR A 45 -8.52 -2.98 5.57
N GLN A 46 -9.42 -2.12 6.06
CA GLN A 46 -9.14 -0.70 6.29
C GLN A 46 -7.88 -0.49 7.14
N ALA A 47 -7.83 -1.11 8.33
CA ALA A 47 -6.72 -0.97 9.26
C ALA A 47 -5.40 -1.45 8.63
N LEU A 48 -5.41 -2.60 7.95
CA LEU A 48 -4.23 -3.14 7.30
C LEU A 48 -3.76 -2.26 6.13
N THR A 49 -4.69 -1.65 5.38
CA THR A 49 -4.38 -0.70 4.31
C THR A 49 -3.65 0.52 4.87
N GLN A 50 -4.19 1.09 5.96
CA GLN A 50 -3.61 2.24 6.62
C GLN A 50 -2.23 1.93 7.20
N GLU A 51 -2.08 0.79 7.87
CA GLU A 51 -0.81 0.35 8.46
C GLU A 51 0.26 0.10 7.38
N ALA A 52 -0.09 -0.62 6.32
CA ALA A 52 0.82 -0.90 5.22
C ALA A 52 1.25 0.39 4.51
N ALA A 53 0.30 1.29 4.21
CA ALA A 53 0.61 2.56 3.56
C ALA A 53 1.52 3.45 4.43
N GLN A 54 1.27 3.52 5.73
CA GLN A 54 2.11 4.28 6.66
C GLN A 54 3.51 3.69 6.79
N THR A 55 3.61 2.37 6.90
CA THR A 55 4.89 1.66 7.01
C THR A 55 5.70 1.88 5.75
N LEU A 56 5.14 1.59 4.56
CA LEU A 56 5.82 1.79 3.29
C LEU A 56 6.25 3.25 3.09
N ARG A 57 5.42 4.23 3.46
CA ARG A 57 5.79 5.65 3.35
C ARG A 57 6.99 6.00 4.24
N LYS A 58 7.08 5.42 5.44
CA LYS A 58 8.19 5.66 6.38
C LYS A 58 9.48 4.98 5.95
N THR A 59 9.38 3.81 5.33
CA THR A 59 10.56 2.93 5.14
C THR A 59 11.06 2.87 3.70
N SER A 60 10.21 3.03 2.69
CA SER A 60 10.62 2.88 1.27
C SER A 60 11.27 4.11 0.64
N GLY A 61 11.04 5.30 1.22
CA GLY A 61 11.46 6.58 0.60
C GLY A 61 10.64 6.99 -0.63
N LEU A 62 9.57 6.24 -0.96
CA LEU A 62 8.68 6.52 -2.08
C LEU A 62 7.39 7.22 -1.62
N PRO A 63 6.75 8.03 -2.48
CA PRO A 63 5.36 8.43 -2.27
C PRO A 63 4.45 7.19 -2.25
N VAL A 64 3.53 7.15 -1.28
CA VAL A 64 2.58 6.05 -1.12
C VAL A 64 1.15 6.58 -1.12
N ALA A 65 0.30 5.98 -1.96
CA ALA A 65 -1.13 6.25 -2.03
C ALA A 65 -1.91 5.09 -1.39
N ALA A 66 -2.89 5.39 -0.54
CA ALA A 66 -3.82 4.39 -0.04
C ALA A 66 -5.14 4.48 -0.83
N HIS A 67 -5.68 3.35 -1.25
CA HIS A 67 -7.03 3.29 -1.80
C HIS A 67 -8.05 3.51 -0.67
N LEU A 68 -9.25 3.96 -1.04
CA LEU A 68 -10.37 4.13 -0.13
C LEU A 68 -11.65 3.79 -0.89
N THR A 69 -12.51 2.96 -0.28
CA THR A 69 -13.87 2.72 -0.78
C THR A 69 -14.89 3.24 0.23
N CYS A 70 -15.92 3.96 -0.23
CA CYS A 70 -16.92 4.55 0.66
C CYS A 70 -18.09 3.62 1.01
N THR A 71 -18.20 2.46 0.35
CA THR A 71 -19.30 1.52 0.59
C THR A 71 -19.19 0.93 2.00
N GLY A 72 -20.27 1.08 2.80
CA GLY A 72 -20.29 0.62 4.18
C GLY A 72 -19.42 1.45 5.14
N GLN A 73 -19.03 2.67 4.78
CA GLN A 73 -18.25 3.57 5.62
C GLN A 73 -19.09 4.77 6.09
N SER A 74 -18.74 5.32 7.25
CA SER A 74 -19.30 6.58 7.73
C SER A 74 -18.43 7.76 7.27
N LYS A 75 -18.99 8.97 7.21
CA LYS A 75 -18.22 10.19 6.86
C LYS A 75 -17.06 10.49 7.82
N GLY A 76 -17.12 9.99 9.05
CA GLY A 76 -16.11 10.25 10.08
C GLY A 76 -14.86 9.36 9.99
N GLN A 77 -14.81 8.43 9.03
CA GLN A 77 -13.63 7.61 8.75
C GLN A 77 -12.61 8.32 7.87
#